data_AF-A0A2P2NHB4-F1
#
_entry.id   AF-A0A2P2NHB4-F1
#
_cell.length_a   1.000
_cell.length_b   1.000
_cell.length_c   1.000
_cell.angle_alpha   90.00
_cell.angle_beta   90.00
_cell.angle_gamma   90.00
#
_symmetry.space_group_name_H-M   'P 1'
#
loop_
_entity.id
_entity.type
_entity.pdbx_description
1 polymer ?
#
loop_
_entity_poly.entity_id
_entity_poly.type
_entity_poly.pdbx_seq_one_letter_code
_entity_poly.pdbx_strand_id
1 'polypeptide(L)'
;MGNEGPVMKQIALEADNISWLLEILSDRHSADEFALMWANQQELAILHTKLPIVSRYRISYITARLFVGIGRGEVLPSKDTRHLLLQTWLEPLINDYSWLLHGSRSFDRKVVEEGIGRTILTLPLENQQSILLGWLGTFLKSGDNCPNLQRAFEVWWRRTFIRPYLETQDIKPYLETQGDLLHPDSSMITESSRPE
;
A
#
# COMPACT_ATOMS: atom_id res chain seq x y z
N MET A 1 -2.84 8.03 -41.50
CA MET A 1 -2.41 8.92 -40.40
C MET A 1 -3.61 9.78 -40.03
N GLY A 2 -4.59 9.20 -39.35
CA GLY A 2 -5.94 9.78 -39.21
C GLY A 2 -6.22 10.20 -37.78
N ASN A 3 -6.69 11.42 -37.58
CA ASN A 3 -7.42 11.97 -36.41
C ASN A 3 -6.92 11.72 -34.96
N GLU A 4 -5.83 11.00 -34.73
CA GLU A 4 -5.30 10.67 -33.40
C GLU A 4 -4.63 11.88 -32.72
N GLY A 5 -4.00 12.76 -33.50
CA GLY A 5 -3.32 13.95 -32.99
C GLY A 5 -4.22 14.91 -32.20
N PRO A 6 -5.41 15.29 -32.70
CA PRO A 6 -6.37 16.10 -31.96
C PRO A 6 -6.85 15.46 -30.66
N VAL A 7 -7.16 14.15 -30.67
CA VAL A 7 -7.64 13.43 -29.48
C VAL A 7 -6.56 13.38 -28.41
N MET A 8 -5.31 13.08 -28.78
CA MET A 8 -4.19 13.07 -27.83
C MET A 8 -3.95 14.45 -27.18
N LYS A 9 -4.11 15.53 -27.95
CA LYS A 9 -4.04 16.90 -27.41
C LYS A 9 -5.16 17.19 -26.43
N GLN A 10 -6.38 16.73 -26.72
CA GLN A 10 -7.50 16.89 -25.80
C GLN A 10 -7.27 16.13 -24.49
N ILE A 11 -6.81 14.88 -24.55
CA ILE A 11 -6.48 14.09 -23.35
C ILE A 11 -5.45 14.81 -22.49
N ALA A 12 -4.39 15.34 -23.11
CA ALA A 12 -3.36 16.07 -22.38
C ALA A 12 -3.91 17.34 -21.70
N LEU A 13 -4.75 18.10 -22.42
CA LEU A 13 -5.39 19.30 -21.90
C LEU A 13 -6.30 18.99 -20.70
N GLU A 14 -7.16 17.98 -20.82
CA GLU A 14 -8.06 17.61 -19.72
C GLU A 14 -7.31 17.03 -18.53
N ALA A 15 -6.27 16.25 -18.75
CA ALA A 15 -5.42 15.76 -17.66
C ALA A 15 -4.71 16.91 -16.93
N ASP A 16 -4.29 17.95 -17.64
CA ASP A 16 -3.69 19.15 -17.05
C ASP A 16 -4.72 19.96 -16.25
N ASN A 17 -5.95 20.13 -16.77
CA ASN A 17 -7.06 20.77 -16.06
C ASN A 17 -7.38 20.03 -14.76
N ILE A 18 -7.46 18.70 -14.81
CA ILE A 18 -7.74 17.85 -13.64
C ILE A 18 -6.59 17.94 -12.63
N SER A 19 -5.34 17.89 -13.08
CA SER A 19 -4.17 18.03 -12.21
C SER A 19 -4.17 19.37 -11.49
N TRP A 20 -4.46 20.46 -12.20
CA TRP A 20 -4.56 21.79 -11.62
C TRP A 20 -5.70 21.89 -10.59
N LEU A 21 -6.86 21.33 -10.89
CA LEU A 21 -7.98 21.28 -9.95
C LEU A 21 -7.61 20.49 -8.68
N LEU A 22 -6.91 19.36 -8.83
CA LEU A 22 -6.45 18.56 -7.69
C LEU A 22 -5.50 19.36 -6.78
N GLU A 23 -4.58 20.15 -7.32
CA GLU A 23 -3.71 21.01 -6.51
C GLU A 23 -4.53 22.03 -5.70
N ILE A 24 -5.50 22.71 -6.33
CA ILE A 24 -6.38 23.66 -5.64
C ILE A 24 -7.16 22.97 -4.52
N LEU A 25 -7.75 21.81 -4.80
CA LEU A 25 -8.52 21.07 -3.81
C LEU A 25 -7.63 20.57 -2.66
N SER A 26 -6.39 20.19 -2.94
CA SER A 26 -5.42 19.76 -1.92
C SER A 26 -5.03 20.92 -1.01
N ASP A 27 -4.71 22.10 -1.57
CA ASP A 27 -4.41 23.31 -0.81
C ASP A 27 -5.57 23.73 0.11
N ARG A 28 -6.81 23.47 -0.33
CA ARG A 28 -8.04 23.74 0.42
C ARG A 28 -8.50 22.59 1.31
N HIS A 29 -7.70 21.52 1.44
CA HIS A 29 -8.04 20.33 2.25
C HIS A 29 -9.42 19.74 1.90
N SER A 30 -9.76 19.78 0.61
CA SER A 30 -11.07 19.38 0.06
C SER A 30 -10.92 18.35 -1.07
N ALA A 31 -9.80 17.62 -1.11
CA ALA A 31 -9.48 16.65 -2.15
C ALA A 31 -10.01 15.22 -1.87
N ASP A 32 -10.64 14.99 -0.72
CA ASP A 32 -11.09 13.64 -0.32
C ASP A 32 -12.19 13.10 -1.24
N GLU A 33 -13.16 13.96 -1.59
CA GLU A 33 -14.23 13.61 -2.55
C GLU A 33 -13.66 13.39 -3.95
N PHE A 34 -12.67 14.20 -4.35
CA PHE A 34 -11.97 13.99 -5.62
C PHE A 34 -11.27 12.61 -5.63
N ALA A 35 -10.60 12.24 -4.56
CA ALA A 35 -9.95 10.93 -4.44
C ALA A 35 -10.96 9.78 -4.57
N LEU A 36 -12.16 9.93 -4.00
CA LEU A 36 -13.26 8.97 -4.17
C LEU A 36 -13.74 8.90 -5.63
N MET A 37 -14.00 10.05 -6.26
CA MET A 37 -14.42 10.09 -7.66
C MET A 37 -13.38 9.46 -8.59
N TRP A 38 -12.09 9.76 -8.36
CA TRP A 38 -10.98 9.22 -9.13
C TRP A 38 -10.83 7.71 -8.92
N ALA A 39 -10.93 7.23 -7.67
CA ALA A 39 -10.88 5.80 -7.37
C ALA A 39 -12.00 4.99 -8.06
N ASN A 40 -13.14 5.61 -8.35
CA ASN A 40 -14.27 4.98 -9.05
C ASN A 40 -14.16 5.00 -10.59
N GLN A 41 -13.00 5.30 -11.14
CA GLN A 41 -12.80 5.38 -12.60
C GLN A 41 -12.28 4.07 -13.20
N GLN A 42 -12.94 2.93 -12.93
CA GLN A 42 -12.47 1.63 -13.45
C GLN A 42 -12.50 1.54 -14.98
N GLU A 43 -13.55 2.05 -15.62
CA GLU A 43 -13.63 2.06 -17.08
C GLU A 43 -12.50 2.88 -17.70
N LEU A 44 -12.20 4.05 -17.12
CA LEU A 44 -11.08 4.89 -17.55
C LEU A 44 -9.74 4.17 -17.35
N ALA A 45 -9.54 3.47 -16.23
CA ALA A 45 -8.32 2.70 -16.00
C ALA A 45 -8.15 1.58 -17.05
N ILE A 46 -9.24 0.93 -17.46
CA ILE A 46 -9.22 -0.07 -18.54
C ILE A 46 -8.87 0.59 -19.88
N LEU A 47 -9.47 1.73 -20.21
CA LEU A 47 -9.17 2.46 -21.46
C LEU A 47 -7.73 3.01 -21.47
N HIS A 48 -7.23 3.49 -20.33
CA HIS A 48 -5.87 3.97 -20.15
C HIS A 48 -4.86 2.96 -20.67
N THR A 49 -4.99 1.68 -20.28
CA THR A 49 -4.05 0.62 -20.70
C THR A 49 -3.97 0.40 -22.22
N LYS A 50 -4.98 0.82 -22.99
CA LYS A 50 -5.06 0.68 -24.45
C LYS A 50 -4.43 1.85 -25.21
N LEU A 51 -4.18 2.97 -24.55
CA LEU A 51 -3.62 4.17 -25.18
C LEU A 51 -2.08 4.12 -25.22
N PRO A 52 -1.43 4.75 -26.21
CA PRO A 52 0.02 4.93 -26.21
C PRO A 52 0.48 5.70 -24.96
N ILE A 53 1.56 5.27 -24.32
CA ILE A 53 2.06 5.86 -23.06
C ILE A 53 2.26 7.39 -23.15
N VAL A 54 2.76 7.87 -24.28
CA VAL A 54 2.98 9.30 -24.61
C VAL A 54 1.72 10.15 -24.49
N SER A 55 0.54 9.54 -24.64
CA SER A 55 -0.75 10.23 -24.61
C SER A 55 -1.46 10.16 -23.26
N ARG A 56 -1.11 9.18 -22.42
CA ARG A 56 -1.83 8.89 -21.16
C ARG A 56 -1.04 9.14 -19.89
N TYR A 57 0.28 9.35 -19.96
CA TYR A 57 1.13 9.45 -18.76
C TYR A 57 0.68 10.58 -17.78
N ARG A 58 0.04 11.64 -18.28
CA ARG A 58 -0.52 12.72 -17.45
C ARG A 58 -1.65 12.24 -16.53
N ILE A 59 -2.42 11.23 -16.96
CA ILE A 59 -3.41 10.57 -16.12
C ILE A 59 -2.72 9.84 -14.95
N SER A 60 -1.61 9.17 -15.23
CA SER A 60 -0.79 8.49 -14.22
C SER A 60 -0.17 9.50 -13.24
N TYR A 61 0.12 10.73 -13.67
CA TYR A 61 0.59 11.81 -12.79
C TYR A 61 -0.47 12.24 -11.77
N ILE A 62 -1.75 12.30 -12.15
CA ILE A 62 -2.85 12.61 -11.22
C ILE A 62 -2.91 11.55 -10.11
N THR A 63 -2.83 10.27 -10.46
CA THR A 63 -2.77 9.18 -9.49
C THR A 63 -1.55 9.28 -8.58
N ALA A 64 -0.37 9.56 -9.14
CA ALA A 64 0.85 9.75 -8.34
C ALA A 64 0.69 10.90 -7.34
N ARG A 65 0.12 12.04 -7.77
CA ARG A 65 -0.15 13.20 -6.93
C ARG A 65 -1.12 12.88 -5.79
N LEU A 66 -2.15 12.07 -6.04
CA LEU A 66 -3.06 11.58 -4.99
C LEU A 66 -2.32 10.75 -3.94
N PHE A 67 -1.47 9.81 -4.35
CA PHE A 67 -0.67 9.03 -3.39
C PHE A 67 0.27 9.90 -2.57
N VAL A 68 0.89 10.93 -3.19
CA VAL A 68 1.70 11.91 -2.46
C VAL A 68 0.85 12.66 -1.43
N GLY A 69 -0.32 13.16 -1.83
CA GLY A 69 -1.23 13.89 -0.95
C GLY A 69 -1.68 13.04 0.23
N ILE A 70 -2.04 11.77 0.00
CA ILE A 70 -2.40 10.82 1.06
C ILE A 70 -1.21 10.56 1.99
N GLY A 71 -0.02 10.30 1.44
CA GLY A 71 1.18 10.04 2.23
C GLY A 71 1.63 11.21 3.10
N ARG A 72 1.33 12.44 2.68
CA ARG A 72 1.61 13.67 3.43
C ARG A 72 0.48 14.08 4.39
N GLY A 73 -0.69 13.45 4.27
CA GLY A 73 -1.88 13.83 5.03
C GLY A 73 -2.59 15.09 4.51
N GLU A 74 -2.27 15.53 3.28
CA GLU A 74 -2.97 16.61 2.57
C GLU A 74 -4.35 16.15 2.07
N VAL A 75 -4.49 14.85 1.80
CA VAL A 75 -5.72 14.19 1.36
C VAL A 75 -5.98 13.02 2.31
N LEU A 76 -7.14 12.97 2.95
CA LEU A 76 -7.47 12.02 4.01
C LEU A 76 -8.70 11.17 3.65
N PRO A 77 -8.71 10.50 2.48
CA PRO A 77 -9.88 9.75 2.07
C PRO A 77 -10.06 8.51 2.96
N SER A 78 -11.28 7.97 2.95
CA SER A 78 -11.63 6.80 3.76
C SER A 78 -10.73 5.59 3.45
N LYS A 79 -10.65 4.64 4.39
CA LYS A 79 -9.90 3.38 4.20
C LYS A 79 -10.34 2.66 2.92
N ASP A 80 -11.64 2.63 2.65
CA ASP A 80 -12.20 1.93 1.49
C ASP A 80 -11.87 2.66 0.19
N THR A 81 -11.88 4.00 0.22
CA THR A 81 -11.41 4.82 -0.90
C THR A 81 -9.92 4.59 -1.19
N ARG A 82 -9.07 4.54 -0.16
CA ARG A 82 -7.63 4.23 -0.33
C ARG A 82 -7.42 2.85 -0.95
N HIS A 83 -8.20 1.86 -0.50
CA HIS A 83 -8.13 0.51 -1.06
C HIS A 83 -8.57 0.49 -2.53
N LEU A 84 -9.71 1.12 -2.85
CA LEU A 84 -10.23 1.20 -4.20
C LEU A 84 -9.30 1.96 -5.16
N LEU A 85 -8.66 3.03 -4.67
CA LEU A 85 -7.65 3.77 -5.43
C LEU A 85 -6.47 2.88 -5.82
N LEU A 86 -5.95 2.10 -4.86
CA LEU A 86 -4.87 1.13 -5.12
C LEU A 86 -5.32 0.04 -6.09
N GLN A 87 -6.52 -0.52 -5.94
CA GLN A 87 -7.05 -1.53 -6.85
C GLN A 87 -7.22 -1.01 -8.29
N THR A 88 -7.70 0.23 -8.43
CA THR A 88 -8.05 0.79 -9.74
C THR A 88 -6.82 1.33 -10.47
N TRP A 89 -5.89 1.95 -9.75
CA TRP A 89 -4.86 2.78 -10.39
C TRP A 89 -3.41 2.41 -10.11
N LEU A 90 -3.13 1.50 -9.18
CA LEU A 90 -1.73 1.13 -8.89
C LEU A 90 -1.06 0.45 -10.08
N GLU A 91 -1.72 -0.53 -10.71
CA GLU A 91 -1.17 -1.21 -11.88
C GLU A 91 -1.01 -0.28 -13.09
N PRO A 92 -2.01 0.53 -13.49
CA PRO A 92 -1.82 1.57 -14.51
C PRO A 92 -0.64 2.50 -14.23
N LEU A 93 -0.47 2.93 -12.98
CA LEU A 93 0.66 3.79 -12.58
C LEU A 93 2.00 3.06 -12.70
N ILE A 94 2.07 1.79 -12.25
CA ILE A 94 3.28 0.97 -12.36
C ILE A 94 3.70 0.80 -13.83
N ASN A 95 2.73 0.54 -14.73
CA ASN A 95 2.98 0.35 -16.15
C ASN A 95 3.57 1.59 -16.83
N ASP A 96 3.22 2.78 -16.35
CA ASP A 96 3.69 4.04 -16.89
C ASP A 96 4.93 4.60 -16.16
N TYR A 97 5.38 3.95 -15.09
CA TYR A 97 6.32 4.54 -14.14
C TYR A 97 7.68 4.90 -14.75
N SER A 98 8.22 4.02 -15.60
CA SER A 98 9.47 4.29 -16.32
C SER A 98 9.38 5.55 -17.19
N TRP A 99 8.21 5.84 -17.78
CA TRP A 99 7.99 7.06 -18.54
C TRP A 99 7.91 8.30 -17.64
N LEU A 100 7.26 8.18 -16.47
CA LEU A 100 7.19 9.28 -15.50
C LEU A 100 8.58 9.67 -14.98
N LEU A 101 9.46 8.68 -14.75
CA LEU A 101 10.83 8.91 -14.29
C LEU A 101 11.68 9.70 -15.30
N HIS A 102 11.51 9.45 -16.60
CA HIS A 102 12.34 10.07 -17.65
C HIS A 102 11.67 11.29 -18.31
N GLY A 103 10.34 11.37 -18.24
CA GLY A 103 9.53 12.32 -19.00
C GLY A 103 9.23 13.64 -18.28
N SER A 104 9.47 13.75 -16.96
CA SER A 104 9.18 14.97 -16.20
C SER A 104 10.28 15.34 -15.21
N ARG A 105 10.80 16.57 -15.32
CA ARG A 105 11.79 17.11 -14.38
C ARG A 105 11.22 17.39 -12.97
N SER A 106 9.90 17.51 -12.84
CA SER A 106 9.22 17.79 -11.57
C SER A 106 8.71 16.52 -10.86
N PHE A 107 8.94 15.33 -11.43
CA PHE A 107 8.52 14.07 -10.80
C PHE A 107 9.51 13.64 -9.73
N ASP A 108 9.15 13.84 -8.47
CA ASP A 108 9.95 13.34 -7.33
C ASP A 108 9.60 11.87 -7.03
N ARG A 109 10.42 10.98 -7.58
CA ARG A 109 10.34 9.52 -7.39
C ARG A 109 10.15 9.13 -5.92
N LYS A 110 10.96 9.70 -5.02
CA LYS A 110 10.99 9.26 -3.61
C LYS A 110 9.70 9.65 -2.90
N VAL A 111 9.19 10.84 -3.17
CA VAL A 111 7.95 11.34 -2.57
C VAL A 111 6.76 10.50 -3.04
N VAL A 112 6.72 10.11 -4.32
CA VAL A 112 5.66 9.24 -4.86
C VAL A 112 5.73 7.85 -4.25
N GLU A 113 6.90 7.22 -4.20
CA GLU A 113 7.11 5.89 -3.60
C GLU A 113 6.70 5.84 -2.13
N GLU A 114 7.12 6.85 -1.35
CA GLU A 114 6.72 6.98 0.05
C GLU A 114 5.21 7.19 0.17
N GLY A 115 4.60 7.98 -0.72
CA GLY A 115 3.15 8.19 -0.76
C GLY A 115 2.36 6.90 -0.98
N ILE A 116 2.77 6.10 -1.97
CA ILE A 116 2.18 4.79 -2.25
C ILE A 116 2.38 3.86 -1.05
N GLY A 117 3.60 3.77 -0.55
CA GLY A 117 3.95 2.90 0.58
C GLY A 117 3.15 3.21 1.84
N ARG A 118 3.03 4.49 2.20
CA ARG A 118 2.20 4.95 3.33
C ARG A 118 0.73 4.59 3.13
N THR A 119 0.21 4.84 1.93
CA THR A 119 -1.19 4.52 1.59
C THR A 119 -1.47 3.03 1.81
N ILE A 120 -0.61 2.15 1.29
CA ILE A 120 -0.71 0.69 1.47
C ILE A 120 -0.69 0.33 2.95
N LEU A 121 0.28 0.86 3.72
CA LEU A 121 0.47 0.55 5.14
C LEU A 121 -0.68 1.01 6.06
N THR A 122 -1.64 1.78 5.55
CA THR A 122 -2.88 2.13 6.26
C THR A 122 -4.01 1.10 6.11
N LEU A 123 -3.86 0.13 5.21
CA LEU A 123 -4.88 -0.89 4.94
C LEU A 123 -4.80 -2.06 5.95
N PRO A 124 -5.81 -2.95 6.01
CA PRO A 124 -5.69 -4.21 6.74
C PRO A 124 -4.54 -5.07 6.23
N LEU A 125 -3.93 -5.91 7.09
CA LEU A 125 -2.76 -6.72 6.76
C LEU A 125 -2.95 -7.63 5.54
N GLU A 126 -4.16 -8.18 5.35
CA GLU A 126 -4.51 -9.01 4.20
C GLU A 126 -4.41 -8.23 2.88
N ASN A 127 -4.96 -7.01 2.86
CA ASN A 127 -4.88 -6.14 1.68
C ASN A 127 -3.44 -5.67 1.43
N GLN A 128 -2.68 -5.38 2.50
CA GLN A 128 -1.25 -5.07 2.39
C GLN A 128 -0.49 -6.24 1.73
N GLN A 129 -0.73 -7.47 2.18
CA GLN A 129 -0.10 -8.67 1.64
C GLN A 129 -0.37 -8.82 0.14
N SER A 130 -1.63 -8.77 -0.27
CA SER A 130 -2.02 -8.92 -1.68
C SER A 130 -1.29 -7.92 -2.58
N ILE A 131 -1.29 -6.64 -2.18
CA ILE A 131 -0.68 -5.56 -2.96
C ILE A 131 0.84 -5.66 -2.98
N LEU A 132 1.48 -5.90 -1.83
CA LEU A 132 2.93 -5.93 -1.70
C LEU A 132 3.56 -7.15 -2.39
N LEU A 133 2.89 -8.31 -2.36
CA LEU A 133 3.34 -9.48 -3.11
C LEU A 133 3.15 -9.28 -4.63
N GLY A 134 2.05 -8.65 -5.05
CA GLY A 134 1.85 -8.24 -6.44
C GLY A 134 2.96 -7.31 -6.93
N TRP A 135 3.28 -6.27 -6.14
CA TRP A 135 4.40 -5.38 -6.40
C TRP A 135 5.73 -6.12 -6.49
N LEU A 136 6.05 -7.00 -5.53
CA LEU A 136 7.31 -7.75 -5.53
C LEU A 136 7.47 -8.58 -6.80
N GLY A 137 6.39 -9.22 -7.26
CA GLY A 137 6.39 -9.94 -8.53
C GLY A 137 6.73 -9.06 -9.73
N THR A 138 6.25 -7.81 -9.76
CA THR A 138 6.59 -6.84 -10.81
C THR A 138 8.03 -6.31 -10.65
N PHE A 139 8.44 -5.98 -9.43
CA PHE A 139 9.80 -5.50 -9.13
C PHE A 139 10.87 -6.51 -9.56
N LEU A 140 10.66 -7.80 -9.31
CA LEU A 140 11.57 -8.86 -9.74
C LEU A 140 11.67 -9.00 -11.27
N LYS A 141 10.64 -8.59 -12.03
CA LYS A 141 10.64 -8.63 -13.50
C LYS A 141 11.21 -7.35 -14.11
N SER A 142 10.90 -6.19 -13.53
CA SER A 142 11.10 -4.88 -14.16
C SER A 142 12.19 -4.03 -13.47
N GLY A 143 12.64 -4.42 -12.28
CA GLY A 143 13.63 -3.68 -11.49
C GLY A 143 13.18 -2.25 -11.18
N ASP A 144 14.11 -1.29 -11.39
CA ASP A 144 13.91 0.14 -11.14
C ASP A 144 12.91 0.84 -12.09
N ASN A 145 12.33 0.10 -13.05
CA ASN A 145 11.30 0.65 -13.96
C ASN A 145 9.89 0.72 -13.33
N CYS A 146 9.75 0.33 -12.05
CA CYS A 146 8.51 0.42 -11.27
C CYS A 146 8.79 1.14 -9.93
N PRO A 147 7.75 1.63 -9.21
CA PRO A 147 7.96 2.28 -7.92
C PRO A 147 8.64 1.32 -6.94
N ASN A 148 9.67 1.79 -6.23
CA ASN A 148 10.32 1.00 -5.19
C ASN A 148 9.51 1.06 -3.88
N LEU A 149 8.80 -0.03 -3.55
CA LEU A 149 8.01 -0.15 -2.33
C LEU A 149 8.68 -1.01 -1.25
N GLN A 150 10.00 -1.24 -1.36
CA GLN A 150 10.75 -2.10 -0.44
C GLN A 150 10.56 -1.69 1.03
N ARG A 151 10.57 -0.39 1.33
CA ARG A 151 10.37 0.07 2.71
C ARG A 151 8.98 -0.29 3.26
N ALA A 152 7.94 -0.17 2.44
CA ALA A 152 6.60 -0.59 2.83
C ALA A 152 6.52 -2.11 3.02
N PHE A 153 7.15 -2.87 2.12
CA PHE A 153 7.28 -4.32 2.24
C PHE A 153 7.94 -4.74 3.56
N GLU A 154 9.09 -4.15 3.90
CA GLU A 154 9.81 -4.45 5.14
C GLU A 154 8.98 -4.15 6.40
N VAL A 155 8.23 -3.04 6.39
CA VAL A 155 7.35 -2.67 7.51
C VAL A 155 6.21 -3.67 7.66
N TRP A 156 5.53 -4.03 6.57
CA TRP A 156 4.48 -5.05 6.58
C TRP A 156 5.05 -6.40 7.05
N TRP A 157 6.17 -6.85 6.49
CA TRP A 157 6.81 -8.12 6.84
C TRP A 157 7.12 -8.24 8.34
N ARG A 158 7.70 -7.19 8.94
CA ARG A 158 7.96 -7.13 10.39
C ARG A 158 6.68 -7.21 11.21
N ARG A 159 5.62 -6.52 10.79
CA ARG A 159 4.31 -6.54 11.48
C ARG A 159 3.63 -7.89 11.38
N THR A 160 3.78 -8.58 10.25
CA THR A 160 3.11 -9.87 9.99
C THR A 160 3.83 -11.05 10.63
N PHE A 161 5.16 -11.09 10.56
CA PHE A 161 5.92 -12.30 10.94
C PHE A 161 6.78 -12.14 12.18
N ILE A 162 7.33 -10.95 12.43
CA ILE A 162 8.32 -10.75 13.51
C ILE A 162 7.64 -10.36 14.83
N ARG A 163 6.74 -9.38 14.83
CA ARG A 163 6.08 -8.94 16.07
C ARG A 163 5.27 -10.05 16.76
N PRO A 164 4.42 -10.82 16.05
CA PRO A 164 3.67 -11.90 16.70
C PRO A 164 4.58 -12.99 17.26
N TYR A 165 5.72 -13.25 16.59
CA TYR A 165 6.70 -14.23 17.05
C TYR A 165 7.37 -13.80 18.37
N LEU A 166 7.77 -12.52 18.49
CA LEU A 166 8.37 -11.98 19.71
C LEU A 166 7.35 -11.93 20.86
N GLU A 167 6.11 -11.50 20.59
CA GLU A 167 5.02 -11.51 21.58
C GLU A 167 4.74 -12.93 22.10
N THR A 168 4.81 -13.94 21.22
CA THR A 168 4.66 -15.35 21.61
C THR A 168 5.85 -15.85 22.45
N GLN A 169 7.08 -15.39 22.16
CA GLN A 169 8.26 -15.73 22.96
C GLN A 169 8.25 -15.07 24.33
N ASP A 170 7.78 -13.84 24.46
CA ASP A 170 7.67 -13.14 25.75
C ASP A 170 6.61 -13.77 26.65
N ILE A 171 5.57 -14.42 26.10
CA ILE A 171 4.54 -15.13 26.88
C ILE A 171 5.04 -16.50 27.39
N LYS A 172 5.95 -17.17 26.67
CA LYS A 172 6.48 -18.49 27.05
C LYS A 172 7.13 -18.56 28.45
N PRO A 173 8.02 -17.63 28.88
CA PRO A 173 8.62 -17.70 30.21
C PRO A 173 7.60 -17.51 31.35
N TYR A 174 6.46 -16.84 31.12
CA TYR A 174 5.42 -16.71 32.14
C TYR A 174 4.59 -17.98 32.34
N LEU A 175 4.38 -18.75 31.27
CA LEU A 175 3.60 -20.01 31.34
C LEU A 175 4.43 -21.18 31.87
N GLU A 176 5.74 -21.23 31.59
CA GLU A 176 6.64 -22.24 32.16
C GLU A 176 6.84 -22.06 33.67
N THR A 177 6.89 -20.82 34.17
CA THR A 177 7.06 -20.54 35.61
C THR A 177 5.84 -20.93 36.46
N GLN A 178 4.65 -21.02 35.86
CA GLN A 178 3.40 -21.34 36.57
C GLN A 178 3.07 -22.84 36.60
N GLY A 179 3.76 -23.66 35.77
CA GLY A 179 3.61 -25.11 35.71
C GLY A 179 4.34 -25.89 36.80
N ASP A 180 5.35 -25.29 37.44
CA ASP A 180 6.24 -25.97 38.40
C ASP A 180 5.82 -25.81 39.89
N LEU A 181 4.69 -25.16 40.19
CA LEU A 181 4.20 -24.93 41.56
C LEU A 181 3.24 -26.01 42.10
N LEU A 182 3.09 -27.15 41.43
CA LEU A 182 2.33 -28.29 41.93
C LEU A 182 3.25 -29.50 42.14
N HIS A 183 4.02 -29.47 43.23
CA HIS A 183 4.61 -30.66 43.81
C HIS A 183 3.56 -31.31 44.75
N PRO A 184 3.19 -32.59 44.58
CA PRO A 184 2.52 -33.31 45.64
C PRO A 184 3.58 -33.75 46.64
N ASP A 185 3.47 -33.24 47.87
CA ASP A 185 4.10 -33.85 49.04
C ASP A 185 3.43 -35.22 49.27
N SER A 186 4.16 -36.30 49.00
CA SER A 186 3.79 -37.61 49.52
C SER A 186 5.04 -38.41 49.82
N SER A 187 5.60 -38.14 51.00
CA SER A 187 6.29 -39.16 51.76
C SER A 187 6.10 -38.85 53.25
N MET A 188 5.41 -39.74 53.96
CA MET A 188 5.86 -40.27 55.26
C MET A 188 5.05 -41.54 55.58
N ILE A 189 5.69 -42.70 55.48
CA ILE A 189 6.18 -43.52 56.60
C ILE A 189 5.15 -44.56 57.08
N THR A 190 5.65 -45.79 57.07
CA THR A 190 5.16 -47.05 57.62
C THR A 190 4.76 -46.99 59.09
N GLU A 191 3.68 -47.69 59.48
CA GLU A 191 3.67 -48.36 60.79
C GLU A 191 2.82 -49.64 60.78
N SER A 192 3.48 -50.71 61.21
CA SER A 192 2.93 -52.02 61.54
C SER A 192 2.22 -51.95 62.89
N SER A 193 1.07 -52.62 63.05
CA SER A 193 0.83 -53.69 64.06
C SER A 193 -0.67 -53.92 64.30
N ARG A 194 -1.12 -55.17 64.08
CA ARG A 194 -2.20 -55.85 64.84
C ARG A 194 -1.65 -56.21 66.25
N PRO A 195 -2.45 -56.55 67.28
CA PRO A 195 -3.64 -57.43 67.23
C PRO A 195 -4.81 -57.08 68.18
N GLU A 196 -5.84 -57.93 68.11
CA GLU A 196 -6.95 -58.26 69.05
C GLU A 196 -7.47 -57.23 70.07
#